data_AF-A0AAU4R1T4-F1
#
_entry.id   AF-A0AAU4R1T4-F1
#
_cell.length_a   1.000
_cell.length_b   1.000
_cell.length_c   1.000
_cell.angle_alpha   90.00
_cell.angle_beta   90.00
_cell.angle_gamma   90.00
#
_symmetry.space_group_name_H-M   'P 1'
#
loop_
_entity.id
_entity.type
_entity.pdbx_description
1 polymer ?
#
loop_
_entity_poly.entity_id
_entity_poly.type
_entity_poly.pdbx_seq_one_letter_code
_entity_poly.pdbx_strand_id
1 'polypeptide(L)'
;MAMSLDERVRSAVAALLHATGESQTDLAAALGRSQAQVSRRQSGTAVWSLADCDAVAAHYGIDVLELLAGPTRAMESLPAERRRVAGRHAPAVPAATVPDGGVR
;
A
#
# COMPACT_ATOMS: atom_id res chain seq x y z
N MET A 1 18.13 -17.92 5.37
CA MET A 1 18.72 -16.57 5.55
C MET A 1 17.69 -15.70 6.25
N ALA A 2 18.11 -14.88 7.22
CA ALA A 2 17.22 -13.90 7.82
C ALA A 2 17.00 -12.75 6.82
N MET A 3 15.78 -12.22 6.81
CA MET A 3 15.35 -11.10 5.97
C MET A 3 16.20 -9.85 6.24
N SER A 4 16.69 -9.19 5.19
CA SER A 4 17.43 -7.92 5.34
C SER A 4 16.51 -6.82 5.91
N LEU A 5 17.10 -5.71 6.38
CA LEU A 5 16.29 -4.59 6.86
C LEU A 5 15.53 -3.93 5.70
N ASP A 6 16.18 -3.78 4.54
CA ASP A 6 15.56 -3.22 3.35
C ASP A 6 14.42 -4.11 2.82
N GLU A 7 14.55 -5.44 2.87
CA GLU A 7 13.43 -6.36 2.61
C GLU A 7 12.30 -6.13 3.61
N ARG A 8 12.61 -6.03 4.92
CA ARG A 8 11.59 -5.81 5.97
C ARG A 8 10.79 -4.55 5.72
N VAL A 9 11.44 -3.45 5.39
CA VAL A 9 10.76 -2.18 5.08
C VAL A 9 9.87 -2.34 3.86
N ARG A 10 10.36 -2.95 2.76
CA ARG A 10 9.55 -3.17 1.55
C ARG A 10 8.30 -4.00 1.84
N SER A 11 8.43 -5.07 2.61
CA SER A 11 7.31 -5.91 3.01
C SER A 11 6.35 -5.20 3.94
N ALA A 12 6.85 -4.40 4.88
CA ALA A 12 6.00 -3.61 5.78
C ALA A 12 5.18 -2.56 5.00
N VAL A 13 5.82 -1.82 4.09
CA VAL A 13 5.13 -0.86 3.21
C VAL A 13 4.08 -1.57 2.34
N ALA A 14 4.41 -2.74 1.77
CA ALA A 14 3.46 -3.51 0.98
C ALA A 14 2.24 -3.97 1.80
N ALA A 15 2.47 -4.41 3.04
CA ALA A 15 1.42 -4.82 3.96
C ALA A 15 0.52 -3.63 4.35
N LEU A 16 1.09 -2.45 4.60
CA LEU A 16 0.33 -1.24 4.91
C LEU A 16 -0.54 -0.78 3.74
N LEU A 17 0.01 -0.69 2.52
CA LEU A 17 -0.77 -0.39 1.30
C LEU A 17 -1.94 -1.37 1.12
N HIS A 18 -1.67 -2.66 1.36
CA HIS A 18 -2.70 -3.69 1.32
C HIS A 18 -3.74 -3.52 2.44
N ALA A 19 -3.33 -3.20 3.66
CA ALA A 19 -4.23 -3.04 4.78
C ALA A 19 -5.12 -1.79 4.66
N THR A 20 -4.64 -0.72 4.02
CA THR A 20 -5.38 0.56 3.93
C THR A 20 -6.17 0.73 2.63
N GLY A 21 -5.78 0.08 1.52
CA GLY A 21 -6.43 0.36 0.22
C GLY A 21 -5.65 1.29 -0.66
N GLU A 22 -4.58 1.85 -0.13
CA GLU A 22 -3.78 2.84 -0.81
C GLU A 22 -2.95 2.20 -1.92
N SER A 23 -2.86 2.93 -3.02
CA SER A 23 -1.94 2.65 -4.11
C SER A 23 -0.56 3.23 -3.81
N GLN A 24 0.45 2.83 -4.59
CA GLN A 24 1.76 3.49 -4.54
C GLN A 24 1.70 4.97 -4.95
N THR A 25 0.69 5.37 -5.73
CA THR A 25 0.47 6.77 -6.10
C THR A 25 0.01 7.59 -4.89
N ASP A 26 -0.90 7.04 -4.08
CA ASP A 26 -1.41 7.71 -2.87
C ASP A 26 -0.27 7.91 -1.86
N LEU A 27 0.52 6.86 -1.64
CA LEU A 27 1.72 6.96 -0.79
C LEU A 27 2.73 7.96 -1.36
N ALA A 28 2.97 7.96 -2.67
CA ALA A 28 3.88 8.92 -3.28
C ALA A 28 3.43 10.37 -3.08
N ALA A 29 2.13 10.65 -3.21
CA ALA A 29 1.55 11.96 -2.95
C ALA A 29 1.78 12.40 -1.50
N ALA A 30 1.54 11.50 -0.53
CA ALA A 30 1.79 11.79 0.89
C ALA A 30 3.26 12.07 1.21
N LEU A 31 4.18 11.39 0.51
CA LEU A 31 5.62 11.56 0.68
C LEU A 31 6.21 12.75 -0.12
N GLY A 32 5.40 13.45 -0.93
CA GLY A 32 5.90 14.48 -1.85
C GLY A 32 6.86 13.94 -2.91
N ARG A 33 6.64 12.69 -3.35
CA ARG A 33 7.47 11.96 -4.32
C ARG A 33 6.64 11.54 -5.54
N SER A 34 7.30 11.06 -6.58
CA SER A 34 6.62 10.43 -7.71
C SER A 34 6.33 8.95 -7.45
N GLN A 35 5.26 8.43 -8.07
CA GLN A 35 4.94 7.00 -8.00
C GLN A 35 6.12 6.14 -8.49
N ALA A 36 6.84 6.57 -9.52
CA ALA A 36 8.03 5.87 -10.03
C ALA A 36 9.14 5.75 -8.96
N GLN A 37 9.32 6.77 -8.12
CA GLN A 37 10.28 6.72 -7.00
C GLN A 37 9.87 5.73 -5.90
N VAL A 38 8.57 5.61 -5.63
CA VAL A 38 8.03 4.61 -4.69
C VAL A 38 8.12 3.21 -5.28
N SER A 39 7.77 3.03 -6.55
CA SER A 39 7.84 1.76 -7.26
C SER A 39 9.26 1.18 -7.26
N ARG A 40 10.28 2.00 -7.57
CA ARG A 40 11.69 1.57 -7.53
C ARG A 40 12.12 1.11 -6.13
N ARG A 41 11.63 1.78 -5.08
CA ARG A 41 11.89 1.36 -3.69
C ARG A 41 11.21 0.05 -3.35
N GLN A 42 9.95 -0.12 -3.75
CA GLN A 42 9.21 -1.36 -3.54
C GLN A 42 9.76 -2.55 -4.34
N SER A 43 10.38 -2.32 -5.49
CA SER A 43 11.06 -3.36 -6.27
C SER A 43 12.49 -3.64 -5.80
N GLY A 44 13.01 -2.88 -4.84
CA GLY A 44 14.39 -3.02 -4.35
C GLY A 44 15.46 -2.44 -5.30
N THR A 45 15.06 -1.71 -6.34
CA THR A 45 15.99 -1.02 -7.25
C THR A 45 16.44 0.35 -6.73
N ALA A 46 15.81 0.83 -5.67
CA ALA A 46 16.24 1.99 -4.89
C ALA A 46 16.05 1.69 -3.39
N VAL A 47 16.83 2.35 -2.54
CA VAL A 47 16.75 2.18 -1.09
C VAL A 47 15.68 3.09 -0.49
N TRP A 48 15.03 2.59 0.57
CA TRP A 48 14.31 3.45 1.52
C TRP A 48 15.35 4.15 2.40
N SER A 49 15.44 5.48 2.30
CA SER A 49 16.24 6.25 3.25
C SER A 49 15.54 6.30 4.62
N LEU A 50 16.27 6.56 5.70
CA LEU A 50 15.66 6.72 7.03
C LEU A 50 14.61 7.84 7.04
N ALA A 51 14.86 8.96 6.34
CA ALA A 51 13.89 10.02 6.19
C ALA A 51 12.62 9.57 5.42
N ASP A 52 12.77 8.67 4.43
CA ASP A 52 11.59 8.08 3.78
C ASP A 52 10.83 7.16 4.77
N CYS A 53 11.54 6.41 5.63
CA CYS A 53 10.92 5.57 6.67
C CYS A 53 10.14 6.40 7.70
N ASP A 54 10.70 7.52 8.17
CA ASP A 54 10.01 8.45 9.08
C ASP A 54 8.73 9.00 8.42
N ALA A 55 8.83 9.42 7.16
CA ALA A 55 7.68 9.96 6.43
C ALA A 55 6.59 8.91 6.18
N VAL A 56 6.96 7.66 5.89
CA VAL A 56 6.02 6.53 5.80
C VAL A 56 5.34 6.29 7.15
N ALA A 57 6.12 6.20 8.23
CA ALA A 57 5.58 5.94 9.56
C ALA A 57 4.59 7.04 9.99
N ALA A 58 4.95 8.31 9.77
CA ALA A 58 4.09 9.45 10.02
C ALA A 58 2.79 9.40 9.19
N HIS A 59 2.87 9.04 7.90
CA HIS A 59 1.69 8.91 7.03
C HIS A 59 0.69 7.87 7.54
N TYR A 60 1.17 6.73 8.04
CA TYR A 60 0.32 5.66 8.56
C TYR A 60 -0.05 5.83 10.04
N GLY A 61 0.50 6.84 10.73
CA GLY A 61 0.26 7.07 12.16
C GLY A 61 0.85 5.98 13.05
N ILE A 62 2.00 5.42 12.67
CA ILE A 62 2.72 4.40 13.45
C ILE A 62 4.11 4.90 13.86
N ASP A 63 4.71 4.27 14.86
CA ASP A 63 6.11 4.52 15.21
C ASP A 63 7.05 3.92 14.15
N VAL A 64 8.15 4.62 13.83
CA VAL A 64 9.10 4.17 12.81
C VAL A 64 9.78 2.85 13.18
N LEU A 65 9.97 2.55 14.46
CA LEU A 65 10.54 1.28 14.90
C LEU A 65 9.60 0.10 14.62
N GLU A 66 8.28 0.33 14.65
CA GLU A 66 7.28 -0.67 14.28
C GLU A 66 7.31 -0.97 12.78
N LEU A 67 7.58 0.06 11.96
CA LEU A 67 7.85 -0.11 10.52
C LEU A 67 9.11 -0.94 10.27
N LEU A 68 10.22 -0.62 10.96
CA LEU A 68 11.52 -1.28 10.80
C LEU A 68 11.53 -2.71 11.36
N ALA A 69 10.71 -3.00 12.37
CA ALA A 69 10.54 -4.34 12.92
C ALA A 69 9.93 -5.32 11.91
N GLY A 70 9.16 -4.80 10.93
CA GLY A 70 8.65 -5.56 9.79
C GLY A 70 7.12 -5.56 9.68
N PRO A 71 6.56 -6.30 8.71
CA PRO A 71 5.16 -6.19 8.33
C PRO A 71 4.17 -6.51 9.47
N THR A 72 4.45 -7.51 10.30
CA THR A 72 3.57 -7.88 11.41
C THR A 72 3.40 -6.74 12.41
N ARG A 73 4.52 -6.14 12.86
CA ARG A 73 4.50 -5.04 13.83
C ARG A 73 3.88 -3.77 13.27
N ALA A 74 4.19 -3.43 12.02
CA ALA A 74 3.55 -2.31 11.34
C ALA A 74 2.03 -2.47 11.24
N MET A 75 1.54 -3.67 10.92
CA MET A 75 0.10 -3.95 10.81
C MET A 75 -0.61 -3.93 12.17
N GLU A 76 0.02 -4.44 13.23
CA GLU A 76 -0.51 -4.40 14.60
C GLU A 76 -0.67 -2.96 15.08
N SER A 77 0.31 -2.11 14.77
CA SER A 77 0.34 -0.69 15.17
C SER A 77 -0.56 0.22 14.34
N LEU A 78 -1.02 -0.22 13.16
CA LEU A 78 -1.87 0.57 12.27
C LEU A 78 -3.20 0.96 12.95
N PRO A 79 -3.59 2.26 12.97
CA PRO A 79 -4.86 2.69 13.53
C PRO A 79 -6.06 2.01 12.86
N ALA A 80 -7.08 1.63 13.65
CA ALA A 80 -8.20 0.82 13.18
C ALA A 80 -9.02 1.52 12.09
N GLU A 81 -9.17 2.84 12.18
CA GLU A 81 -9.86 3.69 11.20
C GLU A 81 -9.18 3.72 9.83
N ARG A 82 -7.88 3.40 9.75
CA ARG A 82 -7.14 3.33 8.48
C ARG A 82 -7.24 1.99 7.80
N ARG A 83 -7.60 0.93 8.54
CA ARG A 83 -7.77 -0.40 7.95
C ARG A 83 -8.96 -0.36 7.00
N ARG A 84 -8.83 -0.97 5.81
CA ARG A 84 -9.97 -1.16 4.90
C ARG A 84 -11.11 -1.74 5.71
N VAL A 85 -12.25 -1.05 5.72
CA VAL A 85 -13.49 -1.66 6.21
C VAL A 85 -13.79 -2.82 5.26
N ALA A 86 -13.61 -4.04 5.75
CA ALA A 86 -14.00 -5.25 5.05
C ALA A 86 -15.53 -5.28 4.96
N GLY A 87 -16.11 -4.57 3.98
CA GLY A 87 -17.54 -4.33 3.95
C GLY A 87 -17.99 -3.39 2.84
N ARG A 88 -17.80 -3.83 1.60
CA ARG A 88 -18.70 -3.64 0.42
C ARG A 88 -17.91 -4.09 -0.80
N HIS A 89 -17.94 -5.40 -1.08
CA HIS A 89 -17.92 -5.82 -2.47
C HIS A 89 -19.08 -5.07 -3.13
N ALA A 90 -18.78 -4.08 -3.98
CA ALA A 90 -19.80 -3.55 -4.87
C ALA A 90 -20.35 -4.73 -5.68
N PRO A 91 -21.68 -4.91 -5.78
CA PRO A 91 -22.21 -5.97 -6.63
C PRO A 91 -21.69 -5.73 -8.04
N ALA A 92 -21.06 -6.76 -8.62
CA ALA A 92 -20.73 -6.78 -10.03
C ALA A 92 -22.00 -6.49 -10.81
N VAL A 93 -22.03 -5.36 -11.54
CA VAL A 93 -23.12 -5.05 -12.46
C VAL A 93 -23.11 -6.15 -13.53
N PRO A 94 -24.19 -6.92 -13.74
CA PRO A 94 -24.24 -7.86 -14.84
C PRO A 94 -24.17 -7.07 -16.15
N ALA A 95 -23.22 -7.43 -17.01
CA ALA A 95 -23.08 -6.84 -18.33
C ALA A 95 -24.41 -6.93 -19.08
N ALA A 96 -24.93 -5.78 -19.50
CA ALA A 96 -26.14 -5.69 -20.30
C ALA A 96 -25.95 -6.46 -21.61
N THR A 97 -26.82 -7.41 -21.86
CA THR A 97 -26.98 -8.12 -23.13
C THR A 97 -27.37 -7.11 -24.20
N VAL A 98 -26.54 -6.98 -25.23
CA VAL A 98 -26.85 -6.20 -26.45
C VAL A 98 -27.86 -7.02 -27.27
N PRO A 99 -29.08 -6.53 -27.56
CA PRO A 99 -29.95 -7.21 -28.50
C PRO A 99 -29.47 -6.96 -29.93
N ASP A 100 -29.28 -8.06 -30.65
CA ASP A 100 -28.87 -8.10 -32.05
C ASP A 100 -29.99 -7.54 -32.94
N GLY A 101 -29.65 -6.53 -33.74
CA GLY A 101 -30.58 -5.82 -34.61
C GLY A 101 -30.84 -6.59 -35.89
N GLY A 102 -31.94 -7.37 -35.92
CA GLY A 102 -32.45 -8.01 -37.13
C GLY A 102 -33.11 -7.01 -38.09
N VAL A 103 -32.43 -6.74 -39.20
CA VAL A 103 -32.91 -5.97 -40.36
C VAL A 103 -34.00 -6.75 -41.10
N ARG A 104 -35.02 -6.03 -41.58
CA ARG A 104 -36.14 -6.53 -42.39
C ARG A 104 -35.75 -6.82 -43.83
#